data_AF-A0A2N2QBE4-F1
#
_entry.id   AF-A0A2N2QBE4-F1
#
_cell.length_a   1.000
_cell.length_b   1.000
_cell.length_c   1.000
_cell.angle_alpha   90.00
_cell.angle_beta   90.00
_cell.angle_gamma   90.00
#
_symmetry.space_group_name_H-M   'P 1'
#
loop_
_entity.id
_entity.type
_entity.pdbx_description
1 polymer ?
#
loop_
_entity_poly.entity_id
_entity_poly.type
_entity_poly.pdbx_seq_one_letter_code
_entity_poly.pdbx_strand_id
1 'polypeptide(L)'
;MQIAFALLSFISGSFLAFKSGIAGVWWAIPAFLLCGLMVASWFIFGFIQSLKSWIWEFLSGVMMICFVFAVIFHHPGLDTSVQKAHSELFVLFQDIRSQCRSPNLITDDLQLHGMQTCGQASTYGLMDAATELWKAIYFGPGASLLDGANSLANGSNKDRCFEKYVEAKKICPVAFSTLNQETLSTLARMGVTAP
;
A
#
# COMPACT_ATOMS: atom_id res chain seq x y z
N MET A 1 -7.90 32.62 -15.80
CA MET A 1 -8.04 31.15 -15.84
C MET A 1 -6.90 30.44 -15.11
N GLN A 2 -5.63 30.78 -15.35
CA GLN A 2 -4.46 30.15 -14.69
C GLN A 2 -4.47 30.23 -13.15
N ILE A 3 -4.87 31.36 -12.57
CA ILE A 3 -4.96 31.54 -11.10
C ILE A 3 -5.98 30.59 -10.47
N ALA A 4 -7.09 30.31 -11.16
CA ALA A 4 -8.12 29.38 -10.66
C ALA A 4 -7.57 27.95 -10.58
N PHE A 5 -6.83 27.50 -11.61
CA PHE A 5 -6.18 26.19 -11.59
C PHE A 5 -5.08 26.09 -10.52
N ALA A 6 -4.30 27.17 -10.31
CA ALA A 6 -3.30 27.20 -9.26
C ALA A 6 -3.93 27.06 -7.86
N LEU A 7 -5.01 27.80 -7.58
CA LEU A 7 -5.74 27.71 -6.31
C LEU A 7 -6.33 26.32 -6.09
N LEU A 8 -6.94 25.73 -7.12
CA LEU A 8 -7.56 24.41 -7.03
C LEU A 8 -6.51 23.32 -6.72
N SER A 9 -5.33 23.43 -7.32
CA SER A 9 -4.18 22.54 -7.07
C SER A 9 -3.62 22.69 -5.66
N PHE A 10 -3.57 23.91 -5.13
CA PHE A 10 -3.11 24.17 -3.77
C PHE A 10 -4.11 23.67 -2.71
N ILE A 11 -5.40 23.87 -2.96
CA ILE A 11 -6.49 23.38 -2.09
C ILE A 11 -6.47 21.85 -2.04
N SER A 12 -6.30 21.16 -3.17
CA SER A 12 -6.24 19.70 -3.19
C SER A 12 -5.02 19.16 -2.42
N GLY A 13 -3.84 19.78 -2.59
CA GLY A 13 -2.64 19.45 -1.80
C GLY A 13 -2.83 19.65 -0.29
N SER A 14 -3.48 20.75 0.09
CA SER A 14 -3.78 21.05 1.51
C SER A 14 -4.78 20.05 2.11
N PHE A 15 -5.79 19.66 1.35
CA PHE A 15 -6.77 18.65 1.77
C PHE A 15 -6.13 17.28 1.99
N LEU A 16 -5.24 16.86 1.08
CA LEU A 16 -4.47 15.62 1.22
C LEU A 16 -3.54 15.66 2.44
N ALA A 17 -2.86 16.78 2.68
CA ALA A 17 -2.02 16.98 3.84
C ALA A 17 -2.82 16.84 5.16
N PHE A 18 -4.03 17.42 5.21
CA PHE A 18 -4.91 17.29 6.37
C PHE A 18 -5.34 15.83 6.62
N LYS A 19 -5.77 15.12 5.56
CA LYS A 19 -6.15 13.71 5.65
C LYS A 19 -4.97 12.84 6.13
N SER A 20 -3.77 13.13 5.65
CA SER A 20 -2.54 12.45 6.06
C SER A 20 -2.21 12.68 7.54
N GLY A 21 -2.44 13.90 8.05
CA GLY A 21 -2.27 14.22 9.47
C GLY A 21 -3.21 13.42 10.37
N ILE A 22 -4.48 13.27 9.97
CA ILE A 22 -5.44 12.43 10.69
C ILE A 22 -5.03 10.96 10.67
N ALA A 23 -4.47 10.48 9.56
CA ALA A 23 -3.97 9.11 9.44
C ALA A 23 -2.68 8.84 10.27
N GLY A 24 -2.12 9.86 10.94
CA GLY A 24 -0.89 9.75 11.73
C GLY A 24 0.38 9.65 10.89
N VAL A 25 0.30 9.95 9.59
CA VAL A 25 1.42 9.88 8.63
C VAL A 25 2.04 11.27 8.51
N TRP A 26 2.76 11.69 9.56
CA TRP A 26 3.28 13.06 9.71
C TRP A 26 4.30 13.46 8.65
N TRP A 27 5.09 12.51 8.14
CA TRP A 27 6.10 12.74 7.10
C TRP A 27 5.49 13.06 5.72
N ALA A 28 4.26 12.64 5.46
CA ALA A 28 3.61 12.90 4.17
C ALA A 28 2.95 14.29 4.08
N ILE A 29 2.70 14.96 5.22
CA ILE A 29 2.16 16.32 5.27
C ILE A 29 3.01 17.33 4.47
N PRO A 30 4.32 17.49 4.73
CA PRO A 30 5.15 18.43 3.98
C PRO A 30 5.26 18.04 2.50
N ALA A 31 5.23 16.75 2.17
CA ALA A 31 5.28 16.27 0.79
C ALA A 31 4.03 16.71 -0.01
N PHE A 32 2.83 16.53 0.54
CA PHE A 32 1.59 16.94 -0.14
C PHE A 32 1.48 18.46 -0.31
N LEU A 33 1.88 19.23 0.70
CA LEU A 33 1.90 20.69 0.60
C LEU A 33 2.88 21.18 -0.46
N LEU A 34 4.07 20.58 -0.51
CA LEU A 34 5.12 20.99 -1.43
C LEU A 34 4.81 20.56 -2.87
N CYS A 35 4.18 19.40 -3.09
CA CYS A 35 3.58 19.04 -4.38
C CYS A 35 2.50 20.03 -4.82
N GLY A 36 1.58 20.40 -3.93
CA GLY A 36 0.53 21.38 -4.24
C GLY A 36 1.10 22.75 -4.65
N LEU A 37 2.14 23.22 -3.94
CA LEU A 37 2.86 24.44 -4.26
C LEU A 37 3.59 24.37 -5.60
N MET A 38 4.23 23.24 -5.92
CA MET A 38 4.88 23.03 -7.21
C MET A 38 3.86 23.05 -8.35
N VAL A 39 2.76 22.31 -8.25
CA VAL A 39 1.75 22.33 -9.31
C VAL A 39 1.13 23.74 -9.47
N ALA A 40 0.86 24.44 -8.36
CA ALA A 40 0.33 25.80 -8.41
C ALA A 40 1.29 26.80 -9.07
N SER A 41 2.58 26.72 -8.76
CA SER A 41 3.59 27.61 -9.34
C SER A 41 3.87 27.31 -10.82
N TRP A 42 3.70 26.06 -11.27
CA TRP A 42 3.70 25.71 -12.70
C TRP A 42 2.63 26.47 -13.50
N PHE A 43 1.42 26.60 -12.96
CA PHE A 43 0.35 27.34 -13.64
C PHE A 43 0.60 28.86 -13.67
N ILE A 44 1.36 29.40 -12.72
CA ILE A 44 1.64 30.84 -12.62
C ILE A 44 2.81 31.25 -13.51
N PHE A 45 3.94 30.53 -13.45
CA PHE A 45 5.17 30.89 -14.18
C PHE A 45 5.28 30.24 -15.56
N GLY A 46 4.44 29.24 -15.84
CA GLY A 46 4.52 28.47 -17.06
C GLY A 46 5.57 27.36 -17.02
N PHE A 47 5.29 26.29 -17.76
CA PHE A 47 6.06 25.04 -17.74
C PHE A 47 7.52 25.22 -18.17
N ILE A 48 7.75 25.98 -19.26
CA ILE A 48 9.08 26.11 -19.88
C ILE A 48 10.04 26.93 -19.01
N GLN A 49 9.55 27.98 -18.34
CA GLN A 49 10.38 28.79 -17.43
C GLN A 49 10.70 28.04 -16.14
N SER A 50 9.80 27.19 -15.67
CA SER A 50 10.02 26.37 -14.47
C SER A 50 11.11 25.32 -14.68
N LEU A 51 11.21 24.73 -15.88
CA LEU A 51 12.25 23.74 -16.22
C LEU A 51 13.67 24.32 -16.27
N LYS A 52 13.84 25.62 -16.51
CA LYS A 52 15.17 26.25 -16.61
C LYS A 52 15.76 26.72 -15.28
N SER A 53 14.97 26.70 -14.20
CA SER A 53 15.42 27.22 -12.92
C SER A 53 16.06 26.12 -12.09
N TRP A 54 17.29 26.36 -11.65
CA TRP A 54 18.04 25.51 -10.71
C TRP A 54 17.21 25.12 -9.48
N ILE A 55 16.35 26.04 -9.01
CA ILE A 55 15.54 25.83 -7.80
C ILE A 55 14.58 24.67 -8.03
N TRP A 56 14.00 24.58 -9.23
CA TRP A 56 13.03 23.55 -9.59
C TRP A 56 13.68 22.18 -9.78
N GLU A 57 14.90 22.15 -10.31
CA GLU A 57 15.67 20.92 -10.45
C GLU A 57 16.08 20.36 -9.07
N PHE A 58 16.49 21.23 -8.14
CA PHE A 58 16.77 20.82 -6.77
C PHE A 58 15.49 20.32 -6.06
N LEU A 59 14.39 21.06 -6.19
CA LEU A 59 13.13 20.74 -5.53
C LEU A 59 12.53 19.42 -6.04
N SER A 60 12.63 19.16 -7.35
CA SER A 60 12.20 17.90 -7.95
C SER A 60 13.08 16.72 -7.52
N GLY A 61 14.40 16.92 -7.38
CA GLY A 61 15.32 15.92 -6.84
C GLY A 61 15.00 15.55 -5.39
N VAL A 62 14.75 16.53 -4.52
CA VAL A 62 14.33 16.30 -3.13
C VAL A 62 13.00 15.54 -3.10
N MET A 63 12.05 15.93 -3.95
CA MET A 63 10.78 15.23 -4.08
C MET A 63 10.93 13.78 -4.50
N MET A 64 11.77 13.51 -5.51
CA MET A 64 12.05 12.15 -5.95
C MET A 64 12.61 11.30 -4.80
N ILE A 65 13.54 11.83 -4.01
CA ILE A 65 14.08 11.14 -2.83
C ILE A 65 12.96 10.87 -1.81
N CYS A 66 12.15 11.87 -1.48
CA CYS A 66 11.02 11.69 -0.56
C CYS A 66 10.02 10.65 -1.05
N PHE A 67 9.73 10.60 -2.35
CA PHE A 67 8.85 9.58 -2.93
C PHE A 67 9.46 8.18 -2.86
N VAL A 68 10.75 8.03 -3.16
CA VAL A 68 11.45 6.73 -3.02
C VAL A 68 11.39 6.25 -1.57
N PHE A 69 11.67 7.12 -0.60
CA PHE A 69 11.54 6.78 0.82
C PHE A 69 10.10 6.45 1.21
N ALA A 70 9.13 7.24 0.74
CA ALA A 70 7.72 6.98 1.02
C ALA A 70 7.28 5.61 0.48
N VAL A 71 7.69 5.25 -0.74
CA VAL A 71 7.40 3.93 -1.32
C VAL A 71 8.03 2.83 -0.47
N ILE A 72 9.31 2.96 -0.06
CA ILE A 72 9.99 1.96 0.76
C ILE A 72 9.30 1.79 2.13
N PHE A 73 8.92 2.88 2.79
CA PHE A 73 8.30 2.84 4.12
C PHE A 73 6.81 2.50 4.13
N HIS A 74 6.11 2.60 2.99
CA HIS A 74 4.68 2.27 2.89
C HIS A 74 4.40 1.03 2.04
N HIS A 75 5.42 0.38 1.47
CA HIS A 75 5.18 -0.86 0.75
C HIS A 75 4.78 -1.98 1.75
N PRO A 76 3.65 -2.68 1.56
CA PRO A 76 3.22 -3.75 2.47
C PRO A 76 4.25 -4.88 2.57
N GLY A 77 5.06 -5.07 1.51
CA GLY A 77 6.18 -6.02 1.51
C GLY A 77 7.35 -5.68 2.44
N LEU A 78 7.46 -4.43 2.93
CA LEU A 78 8.51 -3.95 3.84
C LEU A 78 7.99 -3.57 5.23
N ASP A 79 6.66 -3.59 5.43
CA ASP A 79 6.06 -3.36 6.74
C ASP A 79 6.27 -4.60 7.63
N THR A 80 7.12 -4.45 8.64
CA THR A 80 7.43 -5.50 9.60
C THR A 80 6.18 -6.02 10.33
N SER A 81 5.16 -5.17 10.51
CA SER A 81 3.91 -5.59 11.17
C SER A 81 3.06 -6.50 10.28
N VAL A 82 3.05 -6.26 8.98
CA VAL A 82 2.38 -7.09 7.98
C VAL A 82 3.13 -8.40 7.81
N GLN A 83 4.45 -8.36 7.68
CA GLN A 83 5.28 -9.58 7.63
C GLN A 83 5.10 -10.47 8.87
N LYS A 84 5.05 -9.85 10.06
CA LYS A 84 4.77 -10.56 11.31
C LYS A 84 3.39 -11.22 11.26
N ALA A 85 2.36 -10.51 10.79
CA ALA A 85 1.01 -11.07 10.65
C ALA A 85 0.96 -12.27 9.69
N HIS A 86 1.64 -12.20 8.54
CA HIS A 86 1.72 -13.34 7.62
C HIS A 86 2.47 -14.53 8.23
N SER A 87 3.54 -14.27 9.00
CA SER A 87 4.29 -15.33 9.68
C SER A 87 3.49 -16.02 10.77
N GLU A 88 2.70 -15.26 11.55
CA GLU A 88 1.80 -15.83 12.57
C GLU A 88 0.68 -16.64 11.91
N LEU A 89 0.07 -16.14 10.84
CA LEU A 89 -0.93 -16.89 10.08
C LEU A 89 -0.35 -18.17 9.47
N PHE A 90 0.88 -18.14 8.96
CA PHE A 90 1.55 -19.32 8.42
C PHE A 90 1.69 -20.43 9.47
N VAL A 91 2.11 -20.09 10.70
CA VAL A 91 2.20 -21.06 11.81
C VAL A 91 0.82 -21.58 12.20
N LEU A 92 -0.21 -20.73 12.24
CA LEU A 92 -1.58 -21.16 12.55
C LEU A 92 -2.16 -22.10 11.47
N PHE A 93 -1.82 -21.88 10.20
CA PHE A 93 -2.19 -22.80 9.13
C PHE A 93 -1.48 -24.15 9.24
N GLN A 94 -0.26 -24.22 9.78
CA GLN A 94 0.41 -25.50 10.05
C GLN A 94 -0.33 -26.33 11.10
N ASP A 95 -0.83 -25.67 12.15
CA ASP A 95 -1.48 -26.33 13.28
C ASP A 95 -2.99 -26.52 13.12
N ILE A 96 -3.60 -26.00 12.04
CA ILE A 96 -5.06 -25.98 11.85
C ILE A 96 -5.68 -27.37 11.93
N ARG A 97 -4.99 -28.39 11.41
CA ARG A 97 -5.46 -29.78 11.42
C ARG A 97 -5.60 -30.37 12.82
N SER A 98 -4.77 -29.92 13.76
CA SER A 98 -4.80 -30.36 15.16
C SER A 98 -5.90 -29.68 15.97
N GLN A 99 -6.30 -28.46 15.57
CA GLN A 99 -7.25 -27.64 16.30
C GLN A 99 -8.70 -27.75 15.77
N CYS A 100 -8.88 -28.23 14.54
CA CYS A 100 -10.20 -28.45 13.97
C CYS A 100 -10.74 -29.85 14.30
N ARG A 101 -11.97 -29.89 14.80
CA ARG A 101 -12.65 -31.10 15.34
C ARG A 101 -12.85 -32.23 14.32
N SER A 102 -12.74 -31.95 13.02
CA SER A 102 -12.81 -32.95 11.94
C SER A 102 -11.80 -32.60 10.84
N PRO A 103 -10.70 -33.36 10.68
CA PRO A 103 -9.83 -33.23 9.52
C PRO A 103 -10.57 -33.72 8.29
N ASN A 104 -11.12 -32.79 7.52
CA ASN A 104 -11.77 -33.06 6.24
C ASN A 104 -10.81 -32.66 5.10
N LEU A 105 -11.02 -33.17 3.88
CA LEU A 105 -10.26 -32.76 2.69
C LEU A 105 -10.21 -31.23 2.50
N ILE A 106 -11.27 -30.52 2.90
CA ILE A 106 -11.37 -29.07 2.85
C ILE A 106 -10.34 -28.41 3.78
N THR A 107 -10.08 -28.99 4.95
CA THR A 107 -9.13 -28.47 5.94
C THR A 107 -7.69 -28.68 5.47
N ASP A 108 -7.40 -29.82 4.84
CA ASP A 108 -6.08 -30.12 4.26
C ASP A 108 -5.77 -29.20 3.07
N ASP A 109 -6.77 -28.92 2.22
CA ASP A 109 -6.65 -27.95 1.12
C ASP A 109 -6.41 -26.53 1.64
N LEU A 110 -7.15 -26.12 2.68
CA LEU A 110 -6.97 -24.82 3.32
C LEU A 110 -5.61 -24.67 3.99
N GLN A 111 -5.12 -25.73 4.62
CA GLN A 111 -3.80 -25.77 5.22
C GLN A 111 -2.73 -25.55 4.14
N LEU A 112 -2.77 -26.34 3.06
CA LEU A 112 -1.78 -26.26 2.00
C LEU A 112 -1.81 -24.89 1.31
N HIS A 113 -3.00 -24.43 0.89
CA HIS A 113 -3.15 -23.15 0.21
C HIS A 113 -2.87 -21.96 1.12
N GLY A 114 -3.30 -22.00 2.38
CA GLY A 114 -3.02 -20.95 3.37
C GLY A 114 -1.53 -20.84 3.69
N MET A 115 -0.84 -21.97 3.86
CA MET A 115 0.63 -21.98 4.02
C MET A 115 1.33 -21.41 2.80
N GLN A 116 0.91 -21.81 1.59
CA GLN A 116 1.52 -21.33 0.36
C GLN A 116 1.32 -19.82 0.17
N THR A 117 0.09 -19.32 0.30
CA THR A 117 -0.21 -17.90 0.07
C THR A 117 0.39 -17.00 1.15
N CYS A 118 0.35 -17.40 2.42
CA CYS A 118 0.94 -16.62 3.51
C CYS A 118 2.47 -16.71 3.53
N GLY A 119 3.06 -17.87 3.21
CA GLY A 119 4.51 -18.04 3.11
C GLY A 119 5.13 -17.28 1.93
N GLN A 120 4.39 -17.11 0.85
CA GLN A 120 4.85 -16.38 -0.34
C GLN A 120 4.41 -14.92 -0.39
N ALA A 121 3.60 -14.45 0.58
CA ALA A 121 3.04 -13.09 0.58
C ALA A 121 4.12 -12.00 0.47
N SER A 122 5.23 -12.15 1.20
CA SER A 122 6.37 -11.22 1.13
C SER A 122 7.06 -11.21 -0.23
N THR A 123 7.18 -12.39 -0.85
CA THR A 123 7.80 -12.56 -2.17
C THR A 123 6.93 -11.96 -3.27
N TYR A 124 5.61 -12.19 -3.20
CA TYR A 124 4.66 -11.55 -4.10
C TYR A 124 4.65 -10.03 -3.93
N GLY A 125 4.70 -9.51 -2.70
CA GLY A 125 4.83 -8.08 -2.47
C GLY A 125 6.10 -7.49 -3.07
N LEU A 126 7.24 -8.18 -2.97
CA LEU A 126 8.49 -7.74 -3.61
C LEU A 126 8.43 -7.79 -5.14
N MET A 127 7.80 -8.83 -5.70
CA MET A 127 7.58 -8.93 -7.15
C MET A 127 6.67 -7.82 -7.66
N ASP A 128 5.56 -7.53 -6.96
CA ASP A 128 4.65 -6.44 -7.31
C ASP A 128 5.39 -5.09 -7.28
N ALA A 129 6.17 -4.82 -6.21
CA ALA A 129 7.01 -3.62 -6.14
C ALA A 129 7.99 -3.51 -7.33
N ALA A 130 8.64 -4.62 -7.69
CA ALA A 130 9.57 -4.68 -8.80
C ALA A 130 8.86 -4.45 -10.14
N THR A 131 7.65 -4.98 -10.33
CA THR A 131 6.86 -4.73 -11.54
C THR A 131 6.41 -3.29 -11.66
N GLU A 132 6.02 -2.64 -10.55
CA GLU A 132 5.69 -1.20 -10.54
C GLU A 132 6.89 -0.32 -10.87
N LEU A 133 8.06 -0.65 -10.31
CA LEU A 133 9.33 -0.01 -10.68
C LEU A 133 9.66 -0.19 -12.16
N TRP A 134 9.46 -1.40 -12.70
CA TRP A 134 9.62 -1.68 -14.12
C TRP A 134 8.66 -0.85 -14.97
N LYS A 135 7.39 -0.74 -14.57
CA LYS A 135 6.42 0.10 -15.28
C LYS A 135 6.85 1.56 -15.30
N ALA A 136 7.33 2.07 -14.17
CA ALA A 136 7.81 3.45 -14.07
C ALA A 136 9.01 3.73 -14.98
N ILE A 137 9.93 2.77 -15.12
CA ILE A 137 11.13 2.90 -15.98
C ILE A 137 10.74 2.84 -17.47
N TYR A 138 9.90 1.89 -17.87
CA TYR A 138 9.66 1.59 -19.29
C TYR A 138 8.45 2.30 -19.89
N PHE A 139 7.37 2.48 -19.13
CA PHE A 139 6.16 3.17 -19.58
C PHE A 139 6.08 4.62 -19.09
N GLY A 140 7.02 5.01 -18.22
CA GLY A 140 7.10 6.34 -17.67
C GLY A 140 6.09 6.60 -16.53
N PRO A 141 6.22 7.75 -15.86
CA PRO A 141 5.47 8.05 -14.64
C PRO A 141 3.96 8.21 -14.89
N GLY A 142 3.55 8.61 -16.10
CA GLY A 142 2.12 8.77 -16.44
C GLY A 142 1.36 7.45 -16.45
N ALA A 143 1.97 6.38 -16.97
CA ALA A 143 1.37 5.06 -16.98
C ALA A 143 1.26 4.48 -15.56
N SER A 144 2.30 4.65 -14.73
CA SER A 144 2.26 4.23 -13.32
C SER A 144 1.20 4.98 -12.51
N LEU A 145 0.99 6.28 -12.77
CA LEU A 145 -0.07 7.04 -12.11
C LEU A 145 -1.47 6.56 -12.52
N LEU A 146 -1.68 6.27 -13.80
CA LEU A 146 -2.94 5.71 -14.30
C LEU A 146 -3.21 4.33 -13.71
N ASP A 147 -2.18 3.48 -13.64
CA ASP A 147 -2.31 2.13 -13.10
C ASP A 147 -2.52 2.16 -11.58
N GLY A 148 -1.84 3.05 -10.86
CA GLY A 148 -2.08 3.31 -9.44
C GLY A 148 -3.50 3.82 -9.18
N ALA A 149 -4.00 4.75 -9.99
CA ALA A 149 -5.39 5.23 -9.90
C ALA A 149 -6.40 4.11 -10.21
N ASN A 150 -6.10 3.27 -11.19
CA ASN A 150 -6.92 2.11 -11.54
C ASN A 150 -6.93 1.04 -10.43
N SER A 151 -5.78 0.81 -9.78
CA SER A 151 -5.65 -0.06 -8.62
C SER A 151 -6.43 0.48 -7.41
N LEU A 152 -6.38 1.80 -7.18
CA LEU A 152 -7.20 2.47 -6.16
C LEU A 152 -8.71 2.35 -6.45
N ALA A 153 -9.12 2.41 -7.72
CA ALA A 153 -10.52 2.35 -8.13
C ALA A 153 -11.10 0.93 -8.13
N ASN A 154 -10.33 -0.06 -8.59
CA ASN A 154 -10.76 -1.46 -8.72
C ASN A 154 -10.42 -2.32 -7.49
N GLY A 155 -9.80 -1.71 -6.47
CA GLY A 155 -9.30 -2.38 -5.29
C GLY A 155 -7.85 -2.83 -5.47
N SER A 156 -7.04 -2.49 -4.47
CA SER A 156 -5.69 -3.01 -4.34
C SER A 156 -5.73 -4.54 -4.43
N ASN A 157 -4.71 -5.13 -5.06
CA ASN A 157 -4.49 -6.57 -5.18
C ASN A 157 -4.84 -7.24 -3.84
N LYS A 158 -5.98 -7.95 -3.78
CA LYS A 158 -6.49 -8.50 -2.51
C LYS A 158 -5.46 -9.46 -1.96
N ASP A 159 -5.13 -9.28 -0.69
CA ASP A 159 -4.08 -10.05 -0.05
C ASP A 159 -4.52 -11.52 0.05
N ARG A 160 -3.97 -12.39 -0.82
CA ARG A 160 -4.44 -13.79 -0.97
C ARG A 160 -4.32 -14.59 0.33
N CYS A 161 -3.38 -14.22 1.20
CA CYS A 161 -3.26 -14.76 2.55
C CYS A 161 -4.45 -14.35 3.43
N PHE A 162 -4.88 -13.09 3.37
CA PHE A 162 -6.03 -12.59 4.12
C PHE A 162 -7.34 -13.25 3.66
N GLU A 163 -7.54 -13.41 2.35
CA GLU A 163 -8.72 -14.10 1.82
C GLU A 163 -8.81 -15.53 2.36
N LYS A 164 -7.69 -16.25 2.38
CA LYS A 164 -7.63 -17.61 2.93
C LYS A 164 -7.83 -17.66 4.43
N TYR A 165 -7.34 -16.67 5.17
CA TYR A 165 -7.64 -16.54 6.59
C TYR A 165 -9.14 -16.33 6.85
N VAL A 166 -9.81 -15.47 6.08
CA VAL A 166 -11.26 -15.23 6.21
C VAL A 166 -12.06 -16.50 5.91
N GLU A 167 -11.65 -17.28 4.91
CA GLU A 167 -12.24 -18.58 4.59
C GLU A 167 -12.02 -19.60 5.73
N ALA A 168 -10.78 -19.69 6.24
CA ALA A 168 -10.41 -20.60 7.31
C ALA A 168 -11.11 -20.30 8.63
N LYS A 169 -11.25 -19.03 8.99
CA LYS A 169 -11.94 -18.60 10.20
C LYS A 169 -13.42 -18.99 10.22
N LYS A 170 -14.09 -19.03 9.06
CA LYS A 170 -15.49 -19.48 8.95
C LYS A 170 -15.65 -20.96 9.27
N ILE A 171 -14.67 -21.77 8.88
CA ILE A 171 -14.72 -23.23 9.04
C ILE A 171 -14.24 -23.64 10.44
N CYS A 172 -13.18 -23.00 10.93
CA CYS A 172 -12.52 -23.38 12.17
C CYS A 172 -12.08 -22.16 12.98
N PRO A 173 -13.02 -21.51 13.68
CA PRO A 173 -12.73 -20.28 14.43
C PRO A 173 -11.79 -20.51 15.62
N VAL A 174 -11.78 -21.72 16.19
CA VAL A 174 -10.96 -22.07 17.36
C VAL A 174 -9.47 -21.97 17.06
N ALA A 175 -9.05 -22.37 15.86
CA ALA A 175 -7.65 -22.32 15.43
C ALA A 175 -7.06 -20.90 15.39
N PHE A 176 -7.91 -19.89 15.28
CA PHE A 176 -7.49 -18.49 15.15
C PHE A 176 -7.78 -17.65 16.41
N SER A 177 -8.19 -18.29 17.50
CA SER A 177 -8.49 -17.61 18.77
C SER A 177 -7.25 -17.12 19.51
N THR A 178 -6.08 -17.67 19.20
CA THR A 178 -4.77 -17.35 19.79
C THR A 178 -4.06 -16.18 19.12
N LEU A 179 -4.65 -15.58 18.08
CA LEU A 179 -4.08 -14.42 17.38
C LEU A 179 -3.94 -13.23 18.32
N ASN A 180 -2.77 -12.59 18.29
CA ASN A 180 -2.51 -11.39 19.06
C ASN A 180 -3.40 -10.23 18.58
N GLN A 181 -3.78 -9.34 19.50
CA GLN A 181 -4.62 -8.18 19.22
C GLN A 181 -3.96 -7.21 18.23
N GLU A 182 -2.62 -7.13 18.27
CA GLU A 182 -1.82 -6.39 17.28
C GLU A 182 -2.06 -6.93 15.86
N THR A 183 -1.93 -8.24 15.68
CA THR A 183 -2.13 -8.94 14.40
C THR A 183 -3.55 -8.80 13.88
N LEU A 184 -4.55 -8.88 14.77
CA LEU A 184 -5.95 -8.63 14.41
C LEU A 184 -6.19 -7.20 13.93
N SER A 185 -5.53 -6.21 14.55
CA SER A 185 -5.65 -4.81 14.12
C SER A 185 -5.01 -4.59 12.74
N THR A 186 -3.88 -5.23 12.45
CA THR A 186 -3.22 -5.18 11.15
C THR A 186 -4.05 -5.89 10.08
N LEU A 187 -4.61 -7.06 10.37
CA LEU A 187 -5.51 -7.79 9.48
C LEU A 187 -6.80 -7.00 9.20
N ALA A 188 -7.34 -6.29 10.20
CA ALA A 188 -8.46 -5.39 10.01
C ALA A 188 -8.11 -4.21 9.09
N ARG A 189 -6.90 -3.65 9.19
CA ARG A 189 -6.42 -2.63 8.24
C ARG A 189 -6.33 -3.18 6.82
N MET A 190 -5.77 -4.38 6.65
CA MET A 190 -5.68 -5.07 5.35
C MET A 190 -7.08 -5.35 4.75
N GLY A 191 -8.04 -5.76 5.59
CA GLY A 191 -9.41 -6.03 5.17
C GLY A 191 -10.23 -4.79 4.83
N VAL A 192 -9.94 -3.63 5.43
CA VAL A 192 -10.59 -2.34 5.11
C VAL A 192 -10.04 -1.72 3.82
N THR A 193 -8.80 -2.06 3.44
CA THR A 193 -8.20 -1.64 2.16
C THR A 193 -8.58 -2.52 0.97
N ALA A 194 -9.29 -3.63 1.21
CA ALA A 194 -9.86 -4.48 0.17
C ALA A 194 -11.35 -4.13 -0.03
N PRO A 195 -11.73 -3.36 -1.07
CA PRO A 195 -13.14 -3.14 -1.38
C PRO A 195 -13.86 -4.43 -1.80
#